data_AF-A0A0D2H4A8-F1
#
_entry.id   AF-A0A0D2H4A8-F1
#
_cell.length_a   1.000
_cell.length_b   1.000
_cell.length_c   1.000
_cell.angle_alpha   90.00
_cell.angle_beta   90.00
_cell.angle_gamma   90.00
#
_symmetry.space_group_name_H-M   'P 1'
#
loop_
_entity.id
_entity.type
_entity.pdbx_description
1 polymer ?
#
loop_
_entity_poly.entity_id
_entity_poly.type
_entity_poly.pdbx_seq_one_letter_code
_entity_poly.pdbx_strand_id
1 'polypeptide(L)'
;MEEAQGRALSTVWSRLEIPEKLAVVDEVLSVQKRLATTKHMFTGYGSLYFLDDAAKLGFSQHFPVTSTSTPTYCIGPLAHQHFIGSALIASRVNCGPWRTPQDYLVSVAHSSLVQIEMNQSKDMTAERTFSFPINTASNTSATALSDMLRTLCMVIPHILPHSTTQHLPLVWHKDLHFGNLFVSPKGKITCIVDWQGTDILPLFLAVRMPQIIDVERDAILLELPDDFSEMPERKRLEVWERYRQSMLQQYYPADLRETVPDLAALLEDDQLAPIRKQVELFARILFGQDAEALFLRETLLRVQRSWSSFLRDGDGAVECPINIEGDELTNHQKDGRRYNEFQDLLKARNIPVAEEGWVPSDEFTPRKDDLKTVIKETIESLECEQERLEFSDRLRHWNLTDWETTYNSHLITCTGDLQISPLD
;
A
#
# COMPACT_ATOMS: atom_id res chain seq x y z
N MET A 1 -18.39 4.97 -17.46
CA MET A 1 -18.00 3.57 -17.24
C MET A 1 -19.23 2.70 -17.42
N GLU A 2 -19.07 1.46 -17.88
CA GLU A 2 -20.17 0.49 -17.93
C GLU A 2 -20.56 0.07 -16.51
N GLU A 3 -21.82 -0.30 -16.29
CA GLU A 3 -22.28 -0.78 -14.98
C GLU A 3 -21.70 -2.18 -14.69
N ALA A 4 -21.04 -2.32 -13.53
CA ALA A 4 -20.49 -3.59 -13.08
C ALA A 4 -21.60 -4.63 -12.86
N GLN A 5 -21.57 -5.70 -13.64
CA GLN A 5 -22.55 -6.77 -13.54
C GLN A 5 -22.25 -7.68 -12.35
N GLY A 6 -23.29 -8.20 -11.69
CA GLY A 6 -23.18 -9.15 -10.57
C GLY A 6 -23.42 -8.51 -9.20
N ARG A 7 -23.09 -9.23 -8.13
CA ARG A 7 -23.14 -8.73 -6.75
C ARG A 7 -21.72 -8.49 -6.25
N ALA A 8 -21.50 -7.39 -5.54
CA ALA A 8 -20.22 -7.12 -4.89
C ALA A 8 -19.87 -8.28 -3.95
N LEU A 9 -18.63 -8.77 -4.03
CA LEU A 9 -18.18 -9.95 -3.30
C LEU A 9 -18.31 -9.73 -1.78
N SER A 10 -18.09 -8.51 -1.31
CA SER A 10 -18.30 -8.09 0.09
C SER A 10 -19.68 -8.46 0.65
N THR A 11 -20.72 -8.45 -0.18
CA THR A 11 -22.11 -8.72 0.24
C THR A 11 -22.46 -10.20 0.31
N VAL A 12 -21.66 -11.07 -0.30
CA VAL A 12 -21.95 -12.50 -0.44
C VAL A 12 -20.88 -13.41 0.15
N TRP A 13 -19.63 -12.93 0.33
CA TRP A 13 -18.49 -13.74 0.74
C TRP A 13 -18.73 -14.57 2.01
N SER A 14 -19.33 -13.96 3.03
CA SER A 14 -19.65 -14.61 4.30
C SER A 14 -20.67 -15.76 4.17
N ARG A 15 -21.41 -15.82 3.06
CA ARG A 15 -22.41 -16.85 2.75
C ARG A 15 -21.89 -17.93 1.81
N LEU A 16 -20.72 -17.74 1.21
CA LEU A 16 -20.13 -18.71 0.27
C LEU A 16 -19.52 -19.89 1.01
N GLU A 17 -19.76 -21.09 0.49
CA GLU A 17 -19.09 -22.29 0.95
C GLU A 17 -17.67 -22.41 0.39
N ILE A 18 -16.84 -23.29 0.98
CA ILE A 18 -15.43 -23.44 0.57
C ILE A 18 -15.25 -23.65 -0.93
N PRO A 19 -16.02 -24.54 -1.60
CA PRO A 19 -15.87 -24.73 -3.04
C PRO A 19 -16.15 -23.45 -3.85
N GLU A 20 -17.07 -22.59 -3.39
CA GLU A 20 -17.40 -21.34 -4.06
C GLU A 20 -16.33 -20.27 -3.82
N LYS A 21 -15.81 -20.17 -2.58
CA LYS A 21 -14.67 -19.31 -2.26
C LYS A 21 -13.43 -19.70 -3.06
N LEU A 22 -13.13 -21.01 -3.14
CA LEU A 22 -12.05 -21.53 -3.98
C LEU A 22 -12.26 -21.18 -5.45
N ALA A 23 -13.46 -21.34 -5.99
CA ALA A 23 -13.77 -20.97 -7.38
C ALA A 23 -13.53 -19.46 -7.65
N VAL A 24 -13.79 -18.58 -6.67
CA VAL A 24 -13.43 -17.15 -6.78
C VAL A 24 -11.91 -16.98 -6.83
N VAL A 25 -11.17 -17.65 -5.94
CA VAL A 25 -9.70 -17.59 -5.90
C VAL A 25 -9.09 -18.13 -7.22
N ASP A 26 -9.65 -19.20 -7.79
CA ASP A 26 -9.24 -19.75 -9.08
C ASP A 26 -9.45 -18.76 -10.24
N GLU A 27 -10.58 -18.05 -10.25
CA GLU A 27 -10.85 -17.02 -11.25
C GLU A 27 -9.90 -15.81 -11.08
N VAL A 28 -9.59 -15.41 -9.84
CA VAL A 28 -8.57 -14.38 -9.57
C VAL A 28 -7.20 -14.82 -10.07
N LEU A 29 -6.76 -16.04 -9.73
CA LEU A 29 -5.51 -16.64 -10.21
C LEU A 29 -5.48 -16.69 -11.74
N SER A 30 -6.56 -17.11 -12.38
CA SER A 30 -6.69 -17.16 -13.84
C SER A 30 -6.48 -15.78 -14.48
N VAL A 31 -7.12 -14.74 -13.95
CA VAL A 31 -6.94 -13.36 -14.42
C VAL A 31 -5.50 -12.89 -14.23
N GLN A 32 -4.94 -13.09 -13.03
CA GLN A 32 -3.58 -12.67 -12.69
C GLN A 32 -2.52 -13.40 -13.52
N LYS A 33 -2.67 -14.70 -13.77
CA LYS A 33 -1.80 -15.48 -14.68
C LYS A 33 -1.87 -14.92 -16.10
N ARG A 34 -3.07 -14.57 -16.60
CA ARG A 34 -3.22 -13.90 -17.90
C ARG A 34 -2.48 -12.57 -17.94
N LEU A 35 -2.61 -11.73 -16.90
CA LEU A 35 -1.87 -10.48 -16.79
C LEU A 35 -0.35 -10.73 -16.79
N ALA A 36 0.13 -11.74 -16.07
CA ALA A 36 1.55 -12.10 -16.06
C ALA A 36 2.10 -12.41 -17.46
N THR A 37 1.27 -12.93 -18.37
CA THR A 37 1.70 -13.15 -19.76
C THR A 37 1.91 -11.86 -20.55
N THR A 38 1.31 -10.73 -20.15
CA THR A 38 1.42 -9.44 -20.85
C THR A 38 2.78 -8.77 -20.72
N LYS A 39 3.68 -9.27 -19.87
CA LYS A 39 4.99 -8.67 -19.59
C LYS A 39 5.86 -8.36 -20.81
N HIS A 40 5.72 -9.16 -21.87
CA HIS A 40 6.46 -8.98 -23.13
C HIS A 40 5.84 -7.91 -24.05
N MET A 41 4.65 -7.41 -23.75
CA MET A 41 3.96 -6.36 -24.51
C MET A 41 4.48 -4.95 -24.19
N PHE A 42 5.18 -4.80 -23.06
CA PHE A 42 5.62 -3.52 -22.53
C PHE A 42 7.13 -3.38 -22.62
N THR A 43 7.59 -2.16 -22.91
CA THR A 43 9.02 -1.84 -23.10
C THR A 43 9.57 -0.90 -22.02
N GLY A 44 8.78 -0.61 -20.98
CA GLY A 44 9.12 0.24 -19.85
C GLY A 44 7.97 0.36 -18.85
N TYR A 45 8.10 1.32 -17.94
CA TYR A 45 7.18 1.58 -16.83
C TYR A 45 6.51 2.93 -16.98
N GLY A 46 5.28 3.05 -16.48
CA GLY A 46 4.45 4.24 -16.59
C GLY A 46 2.97 3.86 -16.68
N SER A 47 2.12 4.78 -17.13
CA SER A 47 0.70 4.51 -17.32
C SER A 47 0.36 4.27 -18.79
N LEU A 48 -0.74 3.56 -19.04
CA LEU A 48 -1.23 3.26 -20.37
C LEU A 48 -2.09 4.42 -20.91
N TYR A 49 -1.81 4.87 -22.13
CA TYR A 49 -2.59 5.89 -22.82
C TYR A 49 -2.99 5.43 -24.21
N PHE A 50 -4.09 5.98 -24.73
CA PHE A 50 -4.36 5.93 -26.16
C PHE A 50 -3.28 6.74 -26.89
N LEU A 51 -2.79 6.20 -28.01
CA LEU A 51 -1.74 6.83 -28.79
C LEU A 51 -2.17 8.24 -29.27
N ASP A 52 -3.43 8.40 -29.66
CA ASP A 52 -4.00 9.69 -30.08
C ASP A 52 -4.03 10.73 -28.95
N ASP A 53 -4.20 10.30 -27.70
CA ASP A 53 -4.25 11.20 -26.55
C ASP A 53 -2.84 11.61 -26.11
N ALA A 54 -1.84 10.73 -26.23
CA ALA A 54 -0.44 11.10 -25.99
C ALA A 54 0.02 12.28 -26.86
N ALA A 55 -0.42 12.33 -28.12
CA ALA A 55 -0.14 13.44 -29.04
C ALA A 55 -0.86 14.73 -28.61
N LYS A 56 -2.15 14.65 -28.20
CA LYS A 56 -2.92 15.80 -27.72
C LYS A 56 -2.39 16.37 -26.40
N LEU A 57 -1.92 15.49 -25.51
CA LEU A 57 -1.33 15.85 -24.22
C LEU A 57 0.10 16.37 -24.36
N GLY A 58 0.71 16.27 -25.55
CA GLY A 58 2.04 16.82 -25.83
C GLY A 58 3.15 16.07 -25.10
N PHE A 59 3.04 14.75 -24.94
CA PHE A 59 4.08 13.95 -24.30
C PHE A 59 5.41 14.07 -25.06
N SER A 60 6.47 14.46 -24.34
CA SER A 60 7.82 14.56 -24.90
C SER A 60 8.41 13.19 -25.26
N GLN A 61 7.95 12.14 -24.59
CA GLN A 61 8.34 10.75 -24.81
C GLN A 61 7.18 9.81 -24.45
N HIS A 62 7.07 8.73 -25.21
CA HIS A 62 6.21 7.59 -24.91
C HIS A 62 6.86 6.31 -25.47
N PHE A 63 6.55 5.16 -24.89
CA PHE A 63 7.05 3.87 -25.37
C PHE A 63 5.95 3.05 -26.06
N PRO A 64 6.27 2.27 -27.10
CA PRO A 64 5.27 1.47 -27.80
C PRO A 64 4.77 0.30 -26.92
N VAL A 65 3.49 -0.04 -27.10
CA VAL A 65 2.87 -1.25 -26.56
C VAL A 65 2.60 -2.21 -27.72
N THR A 66 3.15 -3.41 -27.65
CA THR A 66 2.96 -4.43 -28.70
C THR A 66 1.77 -5.32 -28.36
N SER A 67 0.54 -4.81 -28.56
CA SER A 67 -0.71 -5.54 -28.29
C SER A 67 -1.38 -6.10 -29.54
N THR A 68 -1.25 -5.40 -30.67
CA THR A 68 -2.04 -5.61 -31.90
C THR A 68 -1.25 -5.18 -33.14
N SER A 69 -1.69 -5.61 -34.33
CA SER A 69 -1.08 -5.18 -35.60
C SER A 69 -1.14 -3.66 -35.82
N THR A 70 -2.14 -3.00 -35.26
CA THR A 70 -2.27 -1.55 -35.22
C THR A 70 -1.88 -1.00 -33.84
N PRO A 71 -0.92 -0.06 -33.75
CA PRO A 71 -0.54 0.54 -32.47
C PRO A 71 -1.69 1.39 -31.93
N THR A 72 -2.35 0.90 -30.89
CA THR A 72 -3.51 1.57 -30.27
C THR A 72 -3.12 2.29 -28.98
N TYR A 73 -2.16 1.73 -28.26
CA TYR A 73 -1.74 2.19 -26.95
C TYR A 73 -0.24 2.51 -26.89
N CYS A 74 0.13 3.39 -25.97
CA CYS A 74 1.51 3.67 -25.61
C CYS A 74 1.65 3.76 -24.09
N ILE A 75 2.89 3.62 -23.60
CA ILE A 75 3.26 3.88 -22.21
C ILE A 75 3.73 5.32 -22.12
N GLY A 76 3.08 6.11 -21.28
CA GLY A 76 3.41 7.52 -21.04
C GLY A 76 3.85 7.77 -19.58
N PRO A 77 3.93 9.05 -19.18
CA PRO A 77 4.13 9.44 -17.79
C PRO A 77 3.09 8.84 -16.85
N LEU A 78 3.37 8.78 -15.55
CA LEU A 78 2.38 8.30 -14.57
C LEU A 78 1.14 9.19 -14.55
N ALA A 79 -0.03 8.56 -14.51
CA ALA A 79 -1.33 9.22 -14.49
C ALA A 79 -1.78 9.64 -13.08
N HIS A 80 -0.95 9.43 -12.06
CA HIS A 80 -1.26 9.85 -10.69
C HIS A 80 -1.29 11.37 -10.59
N GLN A 81 -2.23 11.90 -9.81
CA GLN A 81 -2.37 13.34 -9.58
C GLN A 81 -1.05 14.00 -9.14
N HIS A 82 -0.24 13.27 -8.37
CA HIS A 82 1.11 13.66 -8.00
C HIS A 82 1.96 14.08 -9.22
N PHE A 83 2.07 13.21 -10.23
CA PHE A 83 2.92 13.39 -11.40
C PHE A 83 2.32 14.29 -12.49
N ILE A 84 0.99 14.37 -12.57
CA ILE A 84 0.30 15.28 -13.50
C ILE A 84 0.29 16.74 -12.96
N GLY A 85 0.62 16.95 -11.69
CA GLY A 85 0.69 18.27 -11.08
C GLY A 85 1.54 19.25 -11.90
N SER A 86 0.96 20.40 -12.25
CA SER A 86 1.62 21.44 -13.06
C SER A 86 2.96 21.89 -12.49
N ALA A 87 3.10 21.87 -11.16
CA ALA A 87 4.32 22.21 -10.45
C ALA A 87 5.47 21.24 -10.74
N LEU A 88 5.21 19.93 -10.74
CA LEU A 88 6.23 18.91 -11.04
C LEU A 88 6.65 18.92 -12.52
N ILE A 89 5.68 19.14 -13.41
CA ILE A 89 5.96 19.30 -14.83
C ILE A 89 6.86 20.53 -15.05
N ALA A 90 6.58 21.65 -14.37
CA ALA A 90 7.37 22.87 -14.47
C ALA A 90 8.80 22.72 -13.91
N SER A 91 8.98 21.93 -12.84
CA SER A 91 10.31 21.62 -12.28
C SER A 91 11.10 20.59 -13.07
N ARG A 92 10.59 20.13 -14.23
CA ARG A 92 11.24 19.15 -15.10
C ARG A 92 11.56 17.82 -14.42
N VAL A 93 10.74 17.43 -13.44
CA VAL A 93 10.82 16.08 -12.86
C VAL A 93 10.52 15.08 -13.97
N ASN A 94 11.35 14.05 -14.09
CA ASN A 94 11.10 12.97 -15.03
C ASN A 94 9.87 12.18 -14.56
N CYS A 95 8.71 12.44 -15.13
CA CYS A 95 7.45 11.77 -14.77
C CYS A 95 7.24 10.46 -15.54
N GLY A 96 8.26 10.00 -16.27
CA GLY A 96 8.23 8.81 -17.09
C GLY A 96 7.88 9.08 -18.55
N PRO A 97 7.69 8.02 -19.35
CA PRO A 97 7.92 6.63 -18.98
C PRO A 97 9.42 6.31 -18.73
N TRP A 98 9.71 5.21 -18.01
CA TRP A 98 11.08 4.80 -17.64
C TRP A 98 11.44 3.42 -18.17
N ARG A 99 12.73 3.17 -18.45
CA ARG A 99 13.21 1.87 -18.95
C ARG A 99 13.79 0.98 -17.87
N THR A 100 14.27 1.56 -16.77
CA THR A 100 14.90 0.81 -15.67
C THR A 100 14.16 1.05 -14.36
N PRO A 101 14.09 0.03 -13.47
CA PRO A 101 13.49 0.22 -12.15
C PRO A 101 14.19 1.32 -11.34
N GLN A 102 15.50 1.46 -11.53
CA GLN A 102 16.30 2.53 -10.91
C GLN A 102 15.79 3.91 -11.32
N ASP A 103 15.61 4.16 -12.62
CA ASP A 103 15.14 5.47 -13.09
C ASP A 103 13.75 5.79 -12.55
N TYR A 104 12.86 4.78 -12.46
CA TYR A 104 11.54 4.92 -11.85
C TYR A 104 11.64 5.32 -10.37
N LEU A 105 12.37 4.54 -9.55
CA LEU A 105 12.47 4.78 -8.11
C LEU A 105 13.16 6.12 -7.79
N VAL A 106 14.23 6.46 -8.51
CA VAL A 106 14.93 7.74 -8.34
C VAL A 106 14.01 8.90 -8.74
N SER A 107 13.23 8.76 -9.81
CA SER A 107 12.29 9.80 -10.24
C SER A 107 11.15 9.99 -9.23
N VAL A 108 10.67 8.90 -8.62
CA VAL A 108 9.72 8.95 -7.50
C VAL A 108 10.32 9.74 -6.33
N ALA A 109 11.53 9.39 -5.87
CA ALA A 109 12.17 10.11 -4.77
C ALA A 109 12.43 11.59 -5.09
N HIS A 110 12.89 11.90 -6.30
CA HIS A 110 13.11 13.27 -6.77
C HIS A 110 11.80 14.08 -6.85
N SER A 111 10.70 13.45 -7.27
CA SER A 111 9.40 14.12 -7.30
C SER A 111 8.97 14.58 -5.89
N SER A 112 9.20 13.76 -4.88
CA SER A 112 8.88 14.06 -3.48
C SER A 112 9.83 15.11 -2.90
N LEU A 113 11.12 15.08 -3.25
CA LEU A 113 12.06 16.16 -2.90
C LEU A 113 11.58 17.52 -3.39
N VAL A 114 11.18 17.61 -4.67
CA VAL A 114 10.67 18.85 -5.25
C VAL A 114 9.39 19.31 -4.55
N GLN A 115 8.48 18.40 -4.21
CA GLN A 115 7.27 18.77 -3.49
C GLN A 115 7.55 19.28 -2.07
N ILE A 116 8.51 18.68 -1.36
CA ILE A 116 8.93 19.17 -0.05
C ILE A 116 9.45 20.60 -0.20
N GLU A 117 10.35 20.86 -1.16
CA GLU A 117 10.89 22.19 -1.43
C GLU A 117 9.79 23.22 -1.77
N MET A 118 8.81 22.85 -2.59
CA MET A 118 7.72 23.73 -2.99
C MET A 118 6.75 24.07 -1.85
N ASN A 119 6.57 23.16 -0.88
CA ASN A 119 5.59 23.30 0.19
C ASN A 119 6.20 23.73 1.54
N GLN A 120 7.53 23.89 1.64
CA GLN A 120 8.22 24.37 2.86
C GLN A 120 7.66 25.69 3.43
N SER A 121 7.08 26.54 2.57
CA SER A 121 6.53 27.85 2.96
C SER A 121 5.02 27.84 3.21
N LYS A 122 4.33 26.73 2.94
CA LYS A 122 2.88 26.63 3.13
C LYS A 122 2.56 26.08 4.51
N ASP A 123 1.61 26.72 5.18
CA ASP A 123 0.99 26.13 6.37
C ASP A 123 0.06 24.99 5.93
N MET A 124 0.58 23.77 6.03
CA MET A 124 -0.14 22.55 5.66
C MET A 124 -0.95 21.96 6.82
N THR A 125 -1.09 22.67 7.96
CA THR A 125 -1.77 22.14 9.16
C THR A 125 -3.20 21.70 8.89
N ALA A 126 -3.95 22.46 8.09
CA ALA A 126 -5.33 22.14 7.72
C ALA A 126 -5.44 20.95 6.73
N GLU A 127 -4.36 20.63 6.01
CA GLU A 127 -4.33 19.55 5.01
C GLU A 127 -3.72 18.26 5.57
N ARG A 128 -3.24 18.26 6.82
CA ARG A 128 -2.70 17.04 7.45
C ARG A 128 -3.81 16.00 7.57
N THR A 129 -3.63 14.84 6.94
CA THR A 129 -4.57 13.73 7.18
C THR A 129 -4.40 13.17 8.58
N PHE A 130 -5.49 12.63 9.14
CA PHE A 130 -5.42 11.91 10.41
C PHE A 130 -4.69 10.57 10.26
N SER A 131 -3.37 10.59 10.43
CA SER A 131 -2.54 9.39 10.39
C SER A 131 -1.87 9.08 11.74
N PHE A 132 -1.68 10.08 12.61
CA PHE A 132 -0.99 9.91 13.88
C PHE A 132 -1.65 10.76 14.99
N PRO A 133 -1.87 10.21 16.21
CA PRO A 133 -2.60 10.90 17.27
C PRO A 133 -1.91 12.17 17.80
N ILE A 134 -0.58 12.22 17.82
CA ILE A 134 0.21 13.33 18.38
C ILE A 134 1.48 13.60 17.54
N ASN A 135 2.27 14.60 17.90
CA ASN A 135 3.53 14.88 17.25
C ASN A 135 4.50 13.73 17.51
N THR A 136 5.28 13.40 16.50
CA THR A 136 6.32 12.38 16.58
C THR A 136 7.50 12.90 17.41
N ALA A 137 8.12 12.02 18.20
CA ALA A 137 9.42 12.30 18.80
C ALA A 137 10.53 12.38 17.75
N SER A 138 10.37 11.65 16.64
CA SER A 138 11.26 11.66 15.48
C SER A 138 11.23 12.99 14.76
N ASN A 139 12.37 13.39 14.21
CA ASN A 139 12.46 14.57 13.34
C ASN A 139 11.76 14.27 11.99
N THR A 140 10.59 14.86 11.79
CA THR A 140 9.79 14.78 10.53
C THR A 140 9.88 16.07 9.71
N SER A 141 10.88 16.94 9.99
CA SER A 141 11.10 18.18 9.24
C SER A 141 11.36 17.93 7.75
N ALA A 142 11.09 18.96 6.94
CA ALA A 142 11.39 18.96 5.50
C ALA A 142 12.85 18.58 5.21
N THR A 143 13.80 19.05 6.03
CA THR A 143 15.23 18.71 5.91
C THR A 143 15.47 17.24 6.17
N ALA A 144 14.93 16.69 7.28
CA ALA A 144 15.10 15.27 7.61
C ALA A 144 14.49 14.36 6.54
N LEU A 145 13.29 14.68 6.07
CA LEU A 145 12.64 13.98 4.95
C LEU A 145 13.49 14.02 3.68
N SER A 146 14.03 15.19 3.35
CA SER A 146 14.86 15.36 2.15
C SER A 146 16.16 14.57 2.25
N ASP A 147 16.79 14.54 3.43
CA ASP A 147 18.00 13.76 3.65
C ASP A 147 17.71 12.25 3.57
N MET A 148 16.61 11.77 4.14
CA MET A 148 16.17 10.39 3.98
C MET A 148 15.89 10.01 2.51
N LEU A 149 15.25 10.89 1.74
CA LEU A 149 15.01 10.67 0.30
C LEU A 149 16.31 10.64 -0.51
N ARG A 150 17.29 11.49 -0.19
CA ARG A 150 18.62 11.45 -0.81
C ARG A 150 19.36 10.16 -0.46
N THR A 151 19.29 9.73 0.80
CA THR A 151 19.84 8.45 1.25
C THR A 151 19.18 7.27 0.54
N LEU A 152 17.86 7.30 0.38
CA LEU A 152 17.13 6.34 -0.43
C LEU A 152 17.69 6.28 -1.86
N CYS A 153 17.90 7.44 -2.51
CA CYS A 153 18.52 7.49 -3.84
C CYS A 153 19.90 6.82 -3.91
N MET A 154 20.71 6.93 -2.87
CA MET A 154 22.03 6.28 -2.81
C MET A 154 21.93 4.75 -2.70
N VAL A 155 20.92 4.23 -2.01
CA VAL A 155 20.78 2.77 -1.80
C VAL A 155 19.97 2.08 -2.89
N ILE A 156 19.14 2.79 -3.66
CA ILE A 156 18.32 2.21 -4.75
C ILE A 156 19.10 1.22 -5.62
N PRO A 157 20.31 1.53 -6.14
CA PRO A 157 21.04 0.61 -7.02
C PRO A 157 21.38 -0.74 -6.37
N HIS A 158 21.51 -0.77 -5.03
CA HIS A 158 21.89 -1.95 -4.26
C HIS A 158 20.67 -2.79 -3.86
N ILE A 159 19.53 -2.17 -3.57
CA ILE A 159 18.31 -2.88 -3.13
C ILE A 159 17.48 -3.45 -4.29
N LEU A 160 17.86 -3.18 -5.54
CA LEU A 160 17.19 -3.76 -6.70
C LEU A 160 17.44 -5.27 -6.76
N PRO A 161 16.41 -6.08 -7.07
CA PRO A 161 16.61 -7.52 -7.15
C PRO A 161 17.65 -7.88 -8.21
N HIS A 162 18.47 -8.89 -7.92
CA HIS A 162 19.57 -9.27 -8.81
C HIS A 162 19.09 -9.89 -10.12
N SER A 163 17.95 -10.60 -10.10
CA SER A 163 17.38 -11.21 -11.29
C SER A 163 16.67 -10.16 -12.14
N THR A 164 17.11 -9.99 -13.38
CA THR A 164 16.48 -9.08 -14.35
C THR A 164 15.08 -9.54 -14.77
N THR A 165 14.71 -10.82 -14.54
CA THR A 165 13.34 -11.30 -14.77
C THR A 165 12.34 -10.61 -13.85
N GLN A 166 12.78 -10.22 -12.65
CA GLN A 166 11.97 -9.48 -11.68
C GLN A 166 11.85 -7.99 -12.03
N HIS A 167 12.59 -7.51 -13.02
CA HIS A 167 12.46 -6.14 -13.52
C HIS A 167 11.45 -6.04 -14.66
N LEU A 168 10.91 -7.16 -15.16
CA LEU A 168 10.00 -7.12 -16.29
C LEU A 168 8.75 -6.27 -15.99
N PRO A 169 8.32 -5.40 -16.92
CA PRO A 169 7.14 -4.56 -16.74
C PRO A 169 5.87 -5.41 -16.66
N LEU A 170 4.98 -5.10 -15.71
CA LEU A 170 3.73 -5.80 -15.50
C LEU A 170 2.61 -4.83 -15.12
N VAL A 171 1.43 -5.05 -15.73
CA VAL A 171 0.15 -4.49 -15.25
C VAL A 171 -0.41 -5.44 -14.19
N TRP A 172 -0.70 -4.92 -13.00
CA TRP A 172 -1.24 -5.70 -11.90
C TRP A 172 -2.27 -4.89 -11.11
N HIS A 173 -3.40 -5.50 -10.78
CA HIS A 173 -4.40 -4.88 -9.90
C HIS A 173 -3.92 -5.00 -8.46
N LYS A 174 -3.44 -3.90 -7.88
CA LYS A 174 -2.83 -3.90 -6.54
C LYS A 174 -3.85 -3.89 -5.41
N ASP A 175 -5.05 -3.35 -5.66
CA ASP A 175 -6.09 -3.17 -4.65
C ASP A 175 -7.25 -4.16 -4.84
N LEU A 176 -6.94 -5.45 -4.90
CA LEU A 176 -7.94 -6.49 -5.16
C LEU A 176 -8.63 -6.94 -3.86
N HIS A 177 -9.50 -6.07 -3.34
CA HIS A 177 -10.32 -6.31 -2.15
C HIS A 177 -11.77 -6.69 -2.51
N PHE A 178 -12.57 -7.05 -1.50
CA PHE A 178 -13.95 -7.52 -1.68
C PHE A 178 -14.89 -6.54 -2.40
N GLY A 179 -14.61 -5.24 -2.32
CA GLY A 179 -15.40 -4.19 -2.98
C GLY A 179 -15.14 -4.08 -4.48
N ASN A 180 -13.93 -4.46 -4.92
CA ASN A 180 -13.51 -4.37 -6.32
C ASN A 180 -13.84 -5.62 -7.15
N LEU A 181 -14.47 -6.62 -6.55
CA LEU A 181 -14.86 -7.87 -7.19
C LEU A 181 -16.38 -8.04 -7.22
N PHE A 182 -16.92 -8.34 -8.40
CA PHE A 182 -18.33 -8.68 -8.57
C PHE A 182 -18.47 -10.11 -9.05
N VAL A 183 -19.45 -10.82 -8.50
CA VAL A 183 -19.71 -12.23 -8.80
C VAL A 183 -21.15 -12.49 -9.21
N SER A 184 -21.33 -13.49 -10.06
CA SER A 184 -22.63 -14.12 -10.31
C SER A 184 -23.13 -14.87 -9.08
N PRO A 185 -24.42 -15.25 -9.02
CA PRO A 185 -24.96 -16.10 -7.95
C PRO A 185 -24.26 -17.46 -7.79
N LYS A 186 -23.46 -17.90 -8.78
CA LYS A 186 -22.71 -19.15 -8.76
C LYS A 186 -21.23 -18.97 -8.38
N GLY A 187 -20.85 -17.79 -7.85
CA GLY A 187 -19.47 -17.50 -7.45
C GLY A 187 -18.50 -17.15 -8.59
N LYS A 188 -18.94 -17.15 -9.86
CA LYS A 188 -18.09 -16.73 -10.98
C LYS A 188 -17.87 -15.22 -10.99
N ILE A 189 -16.63 -14.75 -11.12
CA ILE A 189 -16.30 -13.33 -11.29
C ILE A 189 -16.92 -12.80 -12.59
N THR A 190 -17.71 -11.73 -12.47
CA THR A 190 -18.41 -11.06 -13.58
C THR A 190 -17.80 -9.70 -13.91
N CYS A 191 -17.19 -9.03 -12.93
CA CYS A 191 -16.50 -7.77 -13.14
C CYS A 191 -15.40 -7.58 -12.09
N ILE A 192 -14.30 -6.93 -12.51
CA ILE A 192 -13.28 -6.38 -11.63
C ILE A 192 -13.26 -4.88 -11.94
N VAL A 193 -13.49 -4.05 -10.93
CA VAL A 193 -13.56 -2.59 -11.09
C VAL A 193 -12.27 -1.93 -10.59
N ASP A 194 -12.24 -0.59 -10.57
CA ASP A 194 -11.15 0.20 -9.99
C ASP A 194 -9.76 0.02 -10.63
N TRP A 195 -9.75 -0.21 -11.95
CA TRP A 195 -8.51 -0.19 -12.75
C TRP A 195 -7.90 1.20 -12.92
N GLN A 196 -8.59 2.26 -12.46
CA GLN A 196 -8.09 3.63 -12.55
C GLN A 196 -6.78 3.76 -11.76
N GLY A 197 -5.81 4.50 -12.31
CA GLY A 197 -4.48 4.63 -11.69
C GLY A 197 -3.63 3.36 -11.71
N THR A 198 -4.05 2.26 -12.36
CA THR A 198 -3.20 1.08 -12.52
C THR A 198 -2.04 1.37 -13.48
N ASP A 199 -0.82 1.12 -13.03
CA ASP A 199 0.40 1.35 -13.79
C ASP A 199 1.06 0.05 -14.25
N ILE A 200 1.94 0.23 -15.24
CA ILE A 200 2.93 -0.78 -15.63
C ILE A 200 4.18 -0.52 -14.79
N LEU A 201 4.51 -1.45 -13.88
CA LEU A 201 5.66 -1.34 -12.97
C LEU A 201 6.57 -2.56 -13.07
N PRO A 202 7.82 -2.48 -12.56
CA PRO A 202 8.67 -3.66 -12.41
C PRO A 202 7.94 -4.75 -11.62
N LEU A 203 8.08 -6.02 -12.04
CA LEU A 203 7.41 -7.18 -11.43
C LEU A 203 7.53 -7.19 -9.90
N PHE A 204 8.74 -6.96 -9.38
CA PHE A 204 8.99 -6.94 -7.94
C PHE A 204 8.28 -5.81 -7.18
N LEU A 205 7.84 -4.75 -7.86
CA LEU A 205 7.04 -3.67 -7.27
C LEU A 205 5.54 -3.83 -7.53
N ALA A 206 5.14 -4.43 -8.65
CA ALA A 206 3.74 -4.51 -9.06
C ALA A 206 2.94 -5.56 -8.26
N VAL A 207 3.55 -6.71 -7.98
CA VAL A 207 2.83 -7.90 -7.52
C VAL A 207 2.36 -7.74 -6.07
N ARG A 208 1.09 -8.04 -5.81
CA ARG A 208 0.45 -8.04 -4.49
C ARG A 208 -0.41 -9.28 -4.32
N MET A 209 -0.47 -9.77 -3.08
CA MET A 209 -1.47 -10.75 -2.65
C MET A 209 -2.86 -10.09 -2.71
N PRO A 210 -3.88 -10.76 -3.25
CA PRO A 210 -5.25 -10.25 -3.17
C PRO A 210 -5.70 -10.12 -1.71
N GLN A 211 -6.20 -8.95 -1.32
CA GLN A 211 -6.65 -8.69 0.06
C GLN A 211 -7.79 -9.62 0.48
N ILE A 212 -8.55 -10.18 -0.46
CA ILE A 212 -9.61 -11.16 -0.15
C ILE A 212 -9.10 -12.46 0.51
N ILE A 213 -7.80 -12.74 0.42
CA ILE A 213 -7.12 -13.91 0.99
C ILE A 213 -5.85 -13.55 1.79
N ASP A 214 -5.54 -12.26 1.96
CA ASP A 214 -4.35 -11.84 2.71
C ASP A 214 -4.68 -11.82 4.20
N VAL A 215 -4.34 -12.90 4.91
CA VAL A 215 -4.46 -12.99 6.37
C VAL A 215 -3.09 -12.70 6.99
N GLU A 216 -3.10 -11.92 8.07
CA GLU A 216 -1.90 -11.62 8.87
C GLU A 216 -1.22 -12.93 9.31
N ARG A 217 0.12 -12.94 9.36
CA ARG A 217 0.90 -14.18 9.54
C ARG A 217 0.61 -14.88 10.88
N ASP A 218 0.42 -14.11 11.94
CA ASP A 218 0.03 -14.57 13.28
C ASP A 218 -1.45 -14.98 13.36
N ALA A 219 -2.26 -14.53 12.39
CA ALA A 219 -3.64 -14.94 12.18
C ALA A 219 -3.80 -16.19 11.30
N ILE A 220 -2.71 -16.79 10.79
CA ILE A 220 -2.79 -18.08 10.07
C ILE A 220 -3.15 -19.20 11.06
N LEU A 221 -4.06 -20.09 10.66
CA LEU A 221 -4.49 -21.28 11.39
C LEU A 221 -4.61 -22.46 10.42
N LEU A 222 -3.62 -23.35 10.40
CA LEU A 222 -3.56 -24.48 9.46
C LEU A 222 -4.13 -25.78 10.03
N GLU A 223 -4.43 -25.82 11.33
CA GLU A 223 -5.04 -26.94 12.02
C GLU A 223 -6.11 -26.40 12.98
N LEU A 224 -7.21 -27.13 13.15
CA LEU A 224 -8.21 -26.76 14.14
C LEU A 224 -7.68 -27.08 15.55
N PRO A 225 -7.92 -26.22 16.54
CA PRO A 225 -7.58 -26.51 17.93
C PRO A 225 -8.26 -27.81 18.42
N ASP A 226 -7.58 -28.56 19.29
CA ASP A 226 -8.11 -29.82 19.84
C ASP A 226 -9.45 -29.63 20.57
N ASP A 227 -9.64 -28.47 21.21
CA ASP A 227 -10.86 -28.08 21.94
C ASP A 227 -11.95 -27.47 21.03
N PHE A 228 -11.77 -27.46 19.70
CA PHE A 228 -12.70 -26.82 18.76
C PHE A 228 -14.15 -27.27 18.90
N SER A 229 -14.38 -28.56 19.18
CA SER A 229 -15.72 -29.14 19.37
C SER A 229 -16.38 -28.69 20.68
N GLU A 230 -15.60 -28.27 21.67
CA GLU A 230 -16.05 -27.84 23.00
C GLU A 230 -16.25 -26.32 23.09
N MET A 231 -15.79 -25.57 22.08
CA MET A 231 -15.89 -24.11 22.06
C MET A 231 -17.35 -23.61 21.95
N PRO A 232 -17.68 -22.46 22.58
CA PRO A 232 -18.94 -21.77 22.35
C PRO A 232 -19.16 -21.51 20.85
N GLU A 233 -20.42 -21.61 20.39
CA GLU A 233 -20.77 -21.51 18.97
C GLU A 233 -20.15 -20.30 18.25
N ARG A 234 -20.22 -19.12 18.87
CA ARG A 234 -19.62 -17.89 18.33
C ARG A 234 -18.11 -18.04 18.09
N LYS A 235 -17.36 -18.50 19.11
CA LYS A 235 -15.91 -18.71 19.01
C LYS A 235 -15.56 -19.79 17.98
N ARG A 236 -16.36 -20.85 17.93
CA ARG A 236 -16.21 -21.95 16.96
C ARG A 236 -16.39 -21.44 15.53
N LEU A 237 -17.36 -20.56 15.26
CA LEU A 237 -17.54 -19.92 13.95
C LEU A 237 -16.35 -19.02 13.56
N GLU A 238 -15.86 -18.22 14.50
CA GLU A 238 -14.67 -17.35 14.29
C GLU A 238 -13.42 -18.18 13.95
N VAL A 239 -13.13 -19.24 14.73
CA VAL A 239 -12.01 -20.16 14.51
C VAL A 239 -12.17 -20.90 13.17
N TRP A 240 -13.38 -21.35 12.85
CA TRP A 240 -13.67 -22.04 11.60
C TRP A 240 -13.44 -21.14 10.38
N GLU A 241 -13.90 -19.89 10.41
CA GLU A 241 -13.69 -18.95 9.30
C GLU A 241 -12.21 -18.60 9.15
N ARG A 242 -11.47 -18.40 10.26
CA ARG A 242 -10.01 -18.19 10.24
C ARG A 242 -9.26 -19.36 9.62
N TYR A 243 -9.61 -20.59 10.00
CA TYR A 243 -9.06 -21.82 9.40
C TYR A 243 -9.34 -21.88 7.89
N ARG A 244 -10.59 -21.62 7.49
CA ARG A 244 -11.02 -21.58 6.08
C ARG A 244 -10.24 -20.54 5.27
N GLN A 245 -10.07 -19.33 5.79
CA GLN A 245 -9.31 -18.26 5.13
C GLN A 245 -7.82 -18.60 5.02
N SER A 246 -7.24 -19.20 6.06
CA SER A 246 -5.85 -19.65 6.05
C SER A 246 -5.57 -20.69 4.96
N MET A 247 -6.50 -21.62 4.73
CA MET A 247 -6.39 -22.59 3.62
C MET A 247 -6.40 -21.89 2.25
N LEU A 248 -7.26 -20.90 2.04
CA LEU A 248 -7.32 -20.14 0.78
C LEU A 248 -6.02 -19.36 0.55
N GLN A 249 -5.47 -18.75 1.61
CA GLN A 249 -4.18 -18.06 1.55
C GLN A 249 -3.03 -18.99 1.20
N GLN A 250 -3.01 -20.22 1.69
CA GLN A 250 -1.96 -21.20 1.37
C GLN A 250 -2.12 -21.79 -0.03
N TYR A 251 -3.35 -21.97 -0.48
CA TYR A 251 -3.67 -22.48 -1.81
C TYR A 251 -3.09 -21.57 -2.92
N TYR A 252 -3.27 -20.26 -2.76
CA TYR A 252 -2.86 -19.26 -3.76
C TYR A 252 -1.36 -19.30 -4.15
N PRO A 253 -0.39 -19.16 -3.22
CA PRO A 253 1.03 -19.25 -3.54
C PRO A 253 1.42 -20.66 -3.98
N ALA A 254 0.76 -21.72 -3.47
CA ALA A 254 1.01 -23.09 -3.92
C ALA A 254 0.70 -23.27 -5.41
N ASP A 255 -0.44 -22.78 -5.88
CA ASP A 255 -0.79 -22.78 -7.31
C ASP A 255 0.19 -21.93 -8.14
N LEU A 256 0.61 -20.77 -7.63
CA LEU A 256 1.60 -19.93 -8.32
C LEU A 256 2.97 -20.61 -8.42
N ARG A 257 3.43 -21.37 -7.41
CA ARG A 257 4.69 -22.12 -7.50
C ARG A 257 4.69 -23.11 -8.66
N GLU A 258 3.55 -23.75 -8.91
CA GLU A 258 3.42 -24.73 -9.98
C GLU A 258 3.29 -24.08 -11.36
N THR A 259 2.63 -22.92 -11.45
CA THR A 259 2.23 -22.33 -12.73
C THR A 259 3.04 -21.12 -13.17
N VAL A 260 3.49 -20.28 -12.23
CA VAL A 260 4.28 -19.06 -12.47
C VAL A 260 5.29 -18.84 -11.33
N PRO A 261 6.34 -19.69 -11.22
CA PRO A 261 7.23 -19.73 -10.06
C PRO A 261 7.93 -18.40 -9.75
N ASP A 262 8.24 -17.58 -10.77
CA ASP A 262 8.82 -16.24 -10.59
C ASP A 262 7.92 -15.32 -9.74
N LEU A 263 6.60 -15.43 -9.88
CA LEU A 263 5.63 -14.66 -9.11
C LEU A 263 5.54 -15.17 -7.67
N ALA A 264 5.51 -16.49 -7.49
CA ALA A 264 5.48 -17.09 -6.17
C ALA A 264 6.71 -16.67 -5.34
N ALA A 265 7.91 -16.77 -5.94
CA ALA A 265 9.14 -16.36 -5.29
C ALA A 265 9.12 -14.89 -4.83
N LEU A 266 8.51 -13.98 -5.61
CA LEU A 266 8.37 -12.57 -5.24
C LEU A 266 7.32 -12.30 -4.16
N LEU A 267 6.28 -13.13 -4.06
CA LEU A 267 5.28 -13.03 -3.00
C LEU A 267 5.81 -13.58 -1.68
N GLU A 268 6.69 -14.57 -1.76
CA GLU A 268 7.33 -15.24 -0.63
C GLU A 268 8.64 -14.58 -0.17
N ASP A 269 9.11 -13.56 -0.88
CA ASP A 269 10.31 -12.81 -0.52
C ASP A 269 10.04 -11.86 0.66
N ASP A 270 10.41 -12.33 1.85
CA ASP A 270 10.25 -11.60 3.11
C ASP A 270 11.10 -10.33 3.20
N GLN A 271 12.17 -10.21 2.42
CA GLN A 271 13.03 -9.01 2.40
C GLN A 271 12.44 -7.92 1.51
N LEU A 272 11.96 -8.30 0.32
CA LEU A 272 11.36 -7.37 -0.64
C LEU A 272 9.93 -6.98 -0.27
N ALA A 273 9.15 -7.86 0.38
CA ALA A 273 7.73 -7.60 0.63
C ALA A 273 7.46 -6.30 1.42
N PRO A 274 8.17 -6.00 2.54
CA PRO A 274 7.99 -4.73 3.25
C PRO A 274 8.45 -3.53 2.42
N ILE A 275 9.62 -3.63 1.78
CA ILE A 275 10.20 -2.55 0.95
C ILE A 275 9.26 -2.20 -0.20
N ARG A 276 8.69 -3.21 -0.86
CA ARG A 276 7.74 -3.08 -1.96
C ARG A 276 6.50 -2.27 -1.58
N LYS A 277 5.90 -2.54 -0.42
CA LYS A 277 4.74 -1.78 0.09
C LYS A 277 5.14 -0.33 0.40
N GLN A 278 6.31 -0.13 1.02
CA GLN A 278 6.77 1.20 1.41
C GLN A 278 7.23 2.06 0.23
N VAL A 279 7.78 1.46 -0.82
CA VAL A 279 8.21 2.17 -2.04
C VAL A 279 7.07 2.91 -2.71
N GLU A 280 5.85 2.36 -2.66
CA GLU A 280 4.67 3.03 -3.24
C GLU A 280 4.30 4.31 -2.48
N LEU A 281 4.56 4.34 -1.17
CA LEU A 281 4.38 5.54 -0.37
C LEU A 281 5.38 6.64 -0.72
N PHE A 282 6.57 6.29 -1.25
CA PHE A 282 7.57 7.30 -1.62
C PHE A 282 7.03 8.28 -2.66
N ALA A 283 6.14 7.83 -3.53
CA ALA A 283 5.47 8.68 -4.54
C ALA A 283 4.37 9.58 -3.96
N ARG A 284 4.07 9.46 -2.66
CA ARG A 284 2.97 10.15 -1.99
C ARG A 284 3.41 10.92 -0.75
N ILE A 285 4.71 10.98 -0.43
CA ILE A 285 5.21 11.72 0.74
C ILE A 285 4.95 13.21 0.53
N LEU A 286 3.84 13.70 1.08
CA LEU A 286 3.56 15.12 1.18
C LEU A 286 4.23 15.67 2.43
N PHE A 287 4.68 16.92 2.36
CA PHE A 287 5.15 17.61 3.56
C PHE A 287 4.00 17.77 4.57
N GLY A 288 4.27 17.47 5.84
CA GLY A 288 3.29 17.56 6.94
C GLY A 288 2.61 16.22 7.30
N GLN A 289 2.99 15.15 6.62
CA GLN A 289 2.48 13.79 6.86
C GLN A 289 3.48 12.98 7.71
N ASP A 290 3.22 12.97 9.02
CA ASP A 290 4.12 12.37 10.02
C ASP A 290 4.33 10.86 9.80
N ALA A 291 3.27 10.12 9.46
CA ALA A 291 3.32 8.67 9.27
C ALA A 291 4.22 8.28 8.07
N GLU A 292 4.13 9.00 6.97
CA GLU A 292 4.89 8.80 5.74
C GLU A 292 6.39 9.02 5.97
N ALA A 293 6.74 10.00 6.81
CA ALA A 293 8.12 10.20 7.26
C ALA A 293 8.63 9.00 8.09
N LEU A 294 7.80 8.47 8.98
CA LEU A 294 8.13 7.28 9.76
C LEU A 294 8.27 6.06 8.85
N PHE A 295 7.39 5.88 7.86
CA PHE A 295 7.50 4.76 6.92
C PHE A 295 8.76 4.83 6.08
N LEU A 296 9.15 6.02 5.60
CA LEU A 296 10.42 6.20 4.90
C LEU A 296 11.61 5.83 5.78
N ARG A 297 11.62 6.27 7.05
CA ARG A 297 12.66 5.91 8.02
C ARG A 297 12.68 4.40 8.28
N GLU A 298 11.51 3.78 8.42
CA GLU A 298 11.37 2.34 8.61
C GLU A 298 11.93 1.57 7.41
N THR A 299 11.69 2.03 6.17
CA THR A 299 12.31 1.42 4.98
C THR A 299 13.82 1.49 5.04
N LEU A 300 14.38 2.66 5.37
CA LEU A 300 15.83 2.84 5.47
C LEU A 300 16.43 1.96 6.58
N LEU A 301 15.76 1.85 7.73
CA LEU A 301 16.18 0.96 8.81
C LEU A 301 16.16 -0.52 8.40
N ARG A 302 15.16 -0.96 7.63
CA ARG A 302 15.12 -2.33 7.08
C ARG A 302 16.29 -2.55 6.13
N VAL A 303 16.56 -1.60 5.23
CA VAL A 303 17.71 -1.67 4.32
C VAL A 303 19.04 -1.70 5.09
N GLN A 304 19.18 -0.90 6.16
CA GLN A 304 20.37 -0.90 7.02
C GLN A 304 20.59 -2.26 7.68
N ARG A 305 19.54 -2.87 8.25
CA ARG A 305 19.62 -4.17 8.94
C ARG A 305 19.93 -5.32 7.98
N SER A 306 19.37 -5.27 6.78
CA SER A 306 19.52 -6.33 5.77
C SER A 306 20.58 -6.00 4.72
N TRP A 307 21.44 -4.98 4.94
CA TRP A 307 22.35 -4.44 3.92
C TRP A 307 23.18 -5.51 3.22
N SER A 308 23.77 -6.43 4.00
CA SER A 308 24.59 -7.52 3.49
C SER A 308 23.86 -8.46 2.53
N SER A 309 22.54 -8.63 2.68
CA SER A 309 21.73 -9.49 1.81
C SER A 309 21.40 -8.84 0.46
N PHE A 310 21.53 -7.52 0.34
CA PHE A 310 21.32 -6.79 -0.91
C PHE A 310 22.59 -6.68 -1.77
N LEU A 311 23.77 -6.94 -1.19
CA LEU A 311 25.03 -6.87 -1.91
C LEU A 311 25.20 -8.10 -2.80
N ARG A 312 25.69 -7.89 -4.02
CA ARG A 312 26.04 -8.99 -4.93
C ARG A 312 27.25 -9.74 -4.38
N ASP A 313 27.40 -11.00 -4.76
CA ASP A 313 28.62 -11.76 -4.50
C ASP A 313 29.84 -10.98 -5.03
N GLY A 314 30.71 -10.57 -4.10
CA GLY A 314 31.91 -9.75 -4.40
C GLY A 314 31.81 -8.27 -4.01
N ASP A 315 30.63 -7.74 -3.69
CA ASP A 315 30.43 -6.34 -3.27
C ASP A 315 30.55 -6.13 -1.75
N GLY A 316 31.03 -7.14 -0.99
CA GLY A 316 31.09 -7.11 0.48
C GLY A 316 31.94 -6.00 1.12
N ALA A 317 32.59 -5.15 0.30
CA ALA A 317 33.32 -3.97 0.75
C ALA A 317 32.50 -2.67 0.73
N VAL A 318 31.27 -2.67 0.19
CA VAL A 318 30.43 -1.47 0.14
C VAL A 318 29.79 -1.21 1.51
N GLU A 319 30.26 -0.16 2.18
CA GLU A 319 29.68 0.31 3.44
C GLU A 319 28.25 0.80 3.26
N CYS A 320 27.37 0.52 4.24
CA CYS A 320 26.00 0.99 4.19
C CYS A 320 25.98 2.52 4.40
N PRO A 321 25.40 3.31 3.47
CA PRO A 321 25.33 4.77 3.65
C PRO A 321 24.26 5.19 4.67
N ILE A 322 23.48 4.24 5.19
CA ILE A 322 22.42 4.49 6.17
C ILE A 322 23.00 4.31 7.58
N ASN A 323 22.86 5.34 8.40
CA ASN A 323 23.31 5.32 9.79
C ASN A 323 22.24 5.93 10.71
N ILE A 324 21.18 5.15 10.97
CA ILE A 324 20.12 5.52 11.92
C ILE A 324 20.38 4.77 13.23
N GLU A 325 20.87 5.49 14.24
CA GLU A 325 21.28 4.94 15.54
C GLU A 325 20.95 5.90 16.69
N GLY A 326 21.21 5.47 17.93
CA GLY A 326 21.11 6.30 19.13
C GLY A 326 19.70 6.88 19.36
N ASP A 327 19.63 8.19 19.57
CA ASP A 327 18.38 8.90 19.85
C ASP A 327 17.41 8.85 18.66
N GLU A 328 17.91 8.86 17.42
CA GLU A 328 17.04 8.78 16.24
C GLU A 328 16.31 7.43 16.18
N LEU A 329 17.04 6.33 16.42
CA LEU A 329 16.46 5.00 16.49
C LEU A 329 15.47 4.89 17.66
N THR A 330 15.83 5.40 18.83
CA THR A 330 14.98 5.35 20.04
C THR A 330 13.66 6.11 19.82
N ASN A 331 13.72 7.30 19.21
CA ASN A 331 12.54 8.09 18.90
C ASN A 331 11.67 7.41 17.84
N HIS A 332 12.28 6.85 16.78
CA HIS A 332 11.54 6.10 15.76
C HIS A 332 10.80 4.89 16.34
N GLN A 333 11.45 4.15 17.25
CA GLN A 333 10.80 3.04 17.95
C GLN A 333 9.64 3.51 18.85
N LYS A 334 9.80 4.65 19.54
CA LYS A 334 8.74 5.24 20.36
C LYS A 334 7.53 5.62 19.51
N ASP A 335 7.76 6.27 18.37
CA ASP A 335 6.70 6.65 17.44
C ASP A 335 6.07 5.42 16.78
N GLY A 336 6.87 4.41 16.45
CA GLY A 336 6.40 3.13 15.91
C GLY A 336 5.44 2.41 16.83
N ARG A 337 5.74 2.33 18.14
CA ARG A 337 4.82 1.75 19.13
C ARG A 337 3.51 2.51 19.18
N ARG A 338 3.57 3.84 19.27
CA ARG A 338 2.38 4.71 19.33
C ARG A 338 1.51 4.58 18.08
N TYR A 339 2.14 4.55 16.91
CA TYR A 339 1.43 4.34 15.65
C TYR A 339 0.73 2.98 15.64
N ASN A 340 1.46 1.91 15.93
CA ASN A 340 0.91 0.55 15.91
C ASN A 340 -0.21 0.38 16.94
N GLU A 341 -0.05 0.88 18.17
CA GLU A 341 -1.10 0.86 19.19
C GLU A 341 -2.37 1.58 18.70
N PHE A 342 -2.24 2.73 18.05
CA PHE A 342 -3.37 3.44 17.46
C PHE A 342 -4.04 2.64 16.33
N GLN A 343 -3.24 2.00 15.46
CA GLN A 343 -3.76 1.12 14.42
C GLN A 343 -4.47 -0.11 14.99
N ASP A 344 -3.92 -0.72 16.04
CA ASP A 344 -4.51 -1.88 16.71
C ASP A 344 -5.85 -1.52 17.37
N LEU A 345 -5.99 -0.31 17.94
CA LEU A 345 -7.27 0.19 18.44
C LEU A 345 -8.31 0.34 17.32
N LEU A 346 -7.92 0.90 16.16
CA LEU A 346 -8.81 1.00 15.00
C LEU A 346 -9.25 -0.39 14.53
N LYS A 347 -8.29 -1.32 14.37
CA LYS A 347 -8.55 -2.71 13.95
C LYS A 347 -9.45 -3.45 14.95
N ALA A 348 -9.21 -3.32 16.25
CA ALA A 348 -10.00 -3.95 17.31
C ALA A 348 -11.47 -3.48 17.32
N ARG A 349 -11.75 -2.30 16.75
CA ARG A 349 -13.09 -1.75 16.56
C ARG A 349 -13.60 -1.87 15.12
N ASN A 350 -12.94 -2.71 14.32
CA ASN A 350 -13.20 -2.93 12.89
C ASN A 350 -13.14 -1.67 12.02
N ILE A 351 -12.68 -0.52 12.52
CA ILE A 351 -12.71 0.73 11.76
C ILE A 351 -11.78 0.55 10.56
N PRO A 352 -12.31 0.57 9.32
CA PRO A 352 -11.52 0.28 8.15
C PRO A 352 -10.40 1.29 8.07
N VAL A 353 -9.18 0.77 8.06
CA VAL A 353 -7.97 1.56 7.86
C VAL A 353 -7.68 1.67 6.36
N ALA A 354 -8.74 1.87 5.57
CA ALA A 354 -8.66 1.99 4.12
C ALA A 354 -8.45 3.46 3.74
N GLU A 355 -7.72 3.72 2.65
CA GLU A 355 -7.33 5.07 2.22
C GLU A 355 -8.52 6.04 2.11
N GLU A 356 -9.73 5.54 1.84
CA GLU A 356 -10.89 6.39 1.58
C GLU A 356 -11.78 6.69 2.80
N GLY A 357 -11.58 6.02 3.95
CA GLY A 357 -12.40 6.21 5.15
C GLY A 357 -13.91 5.96 4.95
N TRP A 358 -14.30 5.28 3.87
CA TRP A 358 -15.70 5.04 3.51
C TRP A 358 -16.36 4.00 4.41
N VAL A 359 -17.62 4.25 4.78
CA VAL A 359 -18.46 3.34 5.57
C VAL A 359 -19.85 3.25 4.92
N PRO A 360 -20.45 2.05 4.78
CA PRO A 360 -21.83 1.90 4.35
C PRO A 360 -22.80 2.76 5.18
N SER A 361 -23.83 3.33 4.56
CA SER A 361 -24.74 4.26 5.26
C SER A 361 -25.44 3.63 6.48
N ASP A 362 -25.71 2.34 6.42
CA ASP A 362 -26.31 1.55 7.50
C ASP A 362 -25.33 1.21 8.63
N GLU A 363 -24.02 1.25 8.36
CA GLU A 363 -22.96 1.08 9.37
C GLU A 363 -22.41 2.42 9.89
N PHE A 364 -22.78 3.56 9.30
CA PHE A 364 -22.21 4.85 9.65
C PHE A 364 -22.32 5.18 11.15
N THR A 365 -23.50 4.98 11.73
CA THR A 365 -23.75 5.27 13.15
C THR A 365 -22.89 4.40 14.08
N PRO A 366 -22.91 3.05 13.97
CA PRO A 366 -22.04 2.23 14.81
C PRO A 366 -20.55 2.54 14.60
N ARG A 367 -20.07 2.73 13.35
CA ARG A 367 -18.65 3.07 13.11
C ARG A 367 -18.24 4.40 13.72
N LYS A 368 -19.13 5.38 13.69
CA LYS A 368 -18.91 6.67 14.34
C LYS A 368 -18.77 6.52 15.86
N ASP A 369 -19.60 5.70 16.49
CA ASP A 369 -19.52 5.47 17.94
C ASP A 369 -18.29 4.63 18.33
N ASP A 370 -17.89 3.68 17.48
CA ASP A 370 -16.63 2.96 17.59
C ASP A 370 -15.44 3.94 17.49
N LEU A 371 -15.45 4.88 16.54
CA LEU A 371 -14.40 5.89 16.38
C LEU A 371 -14.30 6.80 17.61
N LYS A 372 -15.43 7.23 18.18
CA LYS A 372 -15.41 7.99 19.45
C LYS A 372 -14.78 7.19 20.58
N THR A 373 -15.03 5.88 20.61
CA THR A 373 -14.44 4.98 21.61
C THR A 373 -12.93 4.89 21.41
N VAL A 374 -12.45 4.70 20.17
CA VAL A 374 -11.00 4.73 19.85
C VAL A 374 -10.37 6.05 20.24
N ILE A 375 -10.99 7.18 19.91
CA ILE A 375 -10.52 8.51 20.29
C ILE A 375 -10.37 8.62 21.80
N LYS A 376 -11.37 8.18 22.55
CA LYS A 376 -11.35 8.20 24.03
C LYS A 376 -10.24 7.30 24.59
N GLU A 377 -10.15 6.05 24.13
CA GLU A 377 -9.11 5.10 24.56
C GLU A 377 -7.70 5.61 24.23
N THR A 378 -7.55 6.28 23.08
CA THR A 378 -6.30 6.94 22.69
C THR A 378 -5.97 8.10 23.64
N ILE A 379 -6.92 8.98 23.98
CA ILE A 379 -6.68 10.07 24.95
C ILE A 379 -6.27 9.53 26.33
N GLU A 380 -6.89 8.43 26.75
CA GLU A 380 -6.60 7.77 28.03
C GLU A 380 -5.21 7.10 28.04
N SER A 381 -4.72 6.63 26.89
CA SER A 381 -3.39 6.01 26.78
C SER A 381 -2.22 7.00 26.70
N LEU A 382 -2.48 8.27 26.35
CA LEU A 382 -1.44 9.31 26.29
C LEU A 382 -0.80 9.57 27.66
N GLU A 383 0.52 9.78 27.68
CA GLU A 383 1.33 9.78 28.91
C GLU A 383 1.14 11.04 29.74
N CYS A 384 0.93 12.19 29.07
CA CYS A 384 0.90 13.49 29.72
C CYS A 384 -0.19 14.42 29.19
N GLU A 385 -0.51 15.47 29.96
CA GLU A 385 -1.55 16.43 29.61
C GLU A 385 -1.24 17.19 28.31
N GLN A 386 0.04 17.44 28.03
CA GLN A 386 0.46 18.11 26.80
C GLN A 386 0.08 17.30 25.56
N GLU A 387 0.27 15.99 25.58
CA GLU A 387 -0.11 15.09 24.49
C GLU A 387 -1.64 15.04 24.31
N ARG A 388 -2.40 15.01 25.42
CA ARG A 388 -3.87 15.02 25.37
C ARG A 388 -4.42 16.30 24.75
N LEU A 389 -3.84 17.45 25.09
CA LEU A 389 -4.17 18.73 24.50
C LEU A 389 -3.85 18.75 23.01
N GLU A 390 -2.67 18.26 22.62
CA GLU A 390 -2.26 18.21 21.22
C GLU A 390 -3.20 17.34 20.38
N PHE A 391 -3.54 16.14 20.87
CA PHE A 391 -4.46 15.26 20.17
C PHE A 391 -5.86 15.89 20.06
N SER A 392 -6.33 16.52 21.14
CA SER A 392 -7.61 17.24 21.15
C SER A 392 -7.63 18.38 20.13
N ASP A 393 -6.54 19.13 20.00
CA ASP A 393 -6.41 20.18 19.01
C ASP A 393 -6.41 19.61 17.59
N ARG A 394 -5.66 18.53 17.32
CA ARG A 394 -5.70 17.83 16.01
C ARG A 394 -7.12 17.37 15.65
N LEU A 395 -7.85 16.77 16.59
CA LEU A 395 -9.24 16.34 16.39
C LEU A 395 -10.19 17.48 16.03
N ARG A 396 -9.97 18.69 16.56
CA ARG A 396 -10.74 19.89 16.19
C ARG A 396 -10.47 20.33 14.76
N HIS A 397 -9.22 20.28 14.31
CA HIS A 397 -8.86 20.65 12.94
C HIS A 397 -9.50 19.72 11.91
N TRP A 398 -9.69 18.45 12.24
CA TRP A 398 -10.29 17.47 11.32
C TRP A 398 -11.82 17.43 11.33
N ASN A 399 -12.46 18.26 12.15
CA ASN A 399 -13.91 18.28 12.32
C ASN A 399 -14.54 16.91 12.68
N LEU A 400 -13.76 15.98 13.24
CA LEU A 400 -14.21 14.64 13.68
C LEU A 400 -15.12 14.69 14.91
N THR A 401 -15.55 15.88 15.34
CA THR A 401 -16.46 16.07 16.47
C THR A 401 -17.70 16.87 16.10
N ASP A 402 -17.69 17.60 14.98
CA ASP A 402 -18.85 18.36 14.49
C ASP A 402 -19.68 17.54 13.50
N TRP A 403 -20.35 16.54 14.05
CA TRP A 403 -21.14 15.60 13.27
C TRP A 403 -22.50 16.15 12.82
N GLU A 404 -22.88 17.35 13.27
CA GLU A 404 -24.18 17.95 12.96
C GLU A 404 -24.17 18.76 11.65
N THR A 405 -22.99 19.06 11.09
CA THR A 405 -22.85 20.07 10.03
C THR A 405 -22.01 19.65 8.82
N THR A 406 -21.44 18.45 8.79
CA THR A 406 -20.38 18.12 7.82
C THR A 406 -20.86 17.11 6.77
N TYR A 407 -21.29 17.63 5.60
CA TYR A 407 -21.42 16.88 4.34
C TYR A 407 -20.08 16.77 3.57
N ASN A 408 -18.97 17.13 4.21
CA ASN A 408 -17.65 17.08 3.60
C ASN A 408 -16.93 15.79 3.97
N SER A 409 -16.61 15.01 2.94
CA SER A 409 -15.69 13.89 2.97
C SER A 409 -14.30 14.35 3.44
N HIS A 410 -14.04 14.27 4.74
CA HIS A 410 -12.67 14.33 5.24
C HIS A 410 -12.14 12.91 5.34
N LEU A 411 -11.13 12.62 4.52
CA LEU A 411 -10.48 11.33 4.39
C LEU A 411 -9.81 10.97 5.71
N ILE A 412 -10.15 9.80 6.26
CA ILE A 412 -9.29 9.11 7.22
C ILE A 412 -8.39 8.22 6.38
N THR A 413 -7.25 8.74 5.90
CA THR A 413 -6.21 7.85 5.37
C THR A 413 -5.41 7.36 6.58
N CYS A 414 -5.68 6.14 7.00
CA CYS A 414 -4.70 5.39 7.74
C CYS A 414 -4.18 4.30 6.80
N THR A 415 -2.88 4.00 6.80
CA THR A 415 -2.33 2.96 5.95
C THR A 415 -2.43 1.63 6.69
N GLY A 416 -3.54 0.91 6.48
CA GLY A 416 -3.94 -0.30 7.25
C GLY A 416 -2.96 -1.46 7.31
N ASP A 417 -2.05 -1.55 6.36
CA ASP A 417 -1.21 -2.73 6.19
C ASP A 417 0.27 -2.50 6.53
N LEU A 418 0.62 -1.33 7.06
CA LEU A 418 1.99 -0.96 7.38
C LEU A 418 2.17 -0.77 8.89
N GLN A 419 2.67 -1.81 9.55
CA GLN A 419 3.19 -1.69 10.91
C GLN A 419 4.66 -1.24 10.87
N ILE A 420 5.05 -0.37 11.79
CA ILE A 420 6.47 -0.09 12.06
C ILE A 420 6.96 -1.27 12.88
N SER A 421 7.95 -2.04 12.39
CA SER A 421 8.29 -3.30 13.06
C SER A 421 8.75 -3.03 14.51
N PRO A 422 8.18 -3.71 15.52
CA PRO A 422 8.85 -3.80 16.81
C PRO A 422 10.20 -4.47 16.57
N LEU A 423 11.27 -3.76 16.92
CA LEU A 423 12.61 -4.32 16.89
C LEU A 423 12.77 -5.21 18.12
N ASP A 424 13.15 -6.47 17.89
CA ASP A 424 13.68 -7.36 18.93
C ASP A 424 14.96 -6.78 19.58
#